data_AF-A0A853JTV1-F1
#
_entry.id   AF-A0A853JTV1-F1
#
_cell.length_a   1.000
_cell.length_b   1.000
_cell.length_c   1.000
_cell.angle_alpha   90.00
_cell.angle_beta   90.00
_cell.angle_gamma   90.00
#
_symmetry.space_group_name_H-M   'P 1'
#
loop_
_entity.id
_entity.type
_entity.pdbx_description
1 polymer ?
#
loop_
_entity_poly.entity_id
_entity_poly.type
_entity_poly.pdbx_seq_one_letter_code
_entity_poly.pdbx_strand_id
1 'polypeptide(L)'
;MVAEKSQQRMIYHFLLRQIKMGNYKSGDRFPTVKEIAGHFNVSYCPAQIALKTLEKDGYVRLSKGRTAEIIWQPDEKTEEALDFEERREVLRDLYEGLCHLSPLFRLQGLSLMDKEQLAELEQLLASDQEPLLFSLYKGFEDSLKPMKNQMLMYLFTDIDAFVGTALVDRMKRVNDGQGDRALEKVRKYLLNAIRCIKKQEYKNSFEQLLELSGYFKDFFDFDQKEICQKREAEAFSWEPQKGRKRYCDDIAIDLICKINQGVYPVDSYLPQGRLLADIYHVSPITMRRTINILNELGVAKNINGIGTKVIFPGDQTIYINEGYDNGQKSDSVFRSPADFSHHR
;
A
#
# COMPACT_ATOMS: atom_id res chain seq x y z
N MET A 1 14.32 5.87 18.99
CA MET A 1 13.37 7.00 19.07
C MET A 1 12.34 7.04 17.95
N VAL A 2 12.69 7.21 16.66
CA VAL A 2 11.67 7.31 15.58
C VAL A 2 11.06 5.94 15.24
N ALA A 3 11.86 4.87 15.13
CA ALA A 3 11.37 3.50 14.85
C ALA A 3 10.41 2.98 15.92
N GLU A 4 10.74 3.27 17.18
CA GLU A 4 9.90 2.93 18.32
C GLU A 4 8.54 3.65 18.25
N LYS A 5 8.49 4.93 17.84
CA LYS A 5 7.23 5.67 17.68
C LYS A 5 6.34 5.09 16.58
N SER A 6 6.91 4.67 15.44
CA SER A 6 6.16 4.04 14.35
C SER A 6 5.61 2.66 14.75
N GLN A 7 6.41 1.83 15.42
CA GLN A 7 5.96 0.53 15.94
C GLN A 7 4.88 0.67 17.02
N GLN A 8 5.01 1.65 17.92
CA GLN A 8 3.99 1.96 18.93
C GLN A 8 2.66 2.33 18.28
N ARG A 9 2.71 3.22 17.28
CA ARG A 9 1.53 3.68 16.55
C ARG A 9 0.86 2.51 15.81
N MET A 10 1.62 1.71 15.07
CA MET A 10 1.14 0.49 14.41
C MET A 10 0.40 -0.43 15.37
N ILE A 11 1.03 -0.78 16.50
CA ILE A 11 0.47 -1.71 17.48
C ILE A 11 -0.81 -1.11 18.09
N TYR A 12 -0.79 0.17 18.44
CA TYR A 12 -1.95 0.87 18.99
C TYR A 12 -3.14 0.82 18.03
N HIS A 13 -2.96 1.23 16.77
CA HIS A 13 -4.06 1.32 15.82
C HIS A 13 -4.57 -0.07 15.40
N PHE A 14 -3.70 -1.07 15.25
CA PHE A 14 -4.13 -2.44 15.01
C PHE A 14 -5.03 -2.94 16.15
N LEU A 15 -4.57 -2.79 17.39
CA LEU A 15 -5.31 -3.26 18.57
C LEU A 15 -6.64 -2.51 18.75
N LEU A 16 -6.63 -1.18 18.58
CA LEU A 16 -7.84 -0.35 18.61
C LEU A 16 -8.86 -0.83 17.57
N ARG A 17 -8.39 -1.14 16.36
CA ARG A 17 -9.24 -1.64 15.29
C ARG A 17 -9.86 -2.99 15.65
N GLN A 18 -9.10 -3.93 16.21
CA GLN A 18 -9.67 -5.22 16.62
C GLN A 18 -10.82 -5.05 17.63
N ILE A 19 -10.68 -4.12 18.58
CA ILE A 19 -11.72 -3.77 19.55
C ILE A 19 -12.97 -3.24 18.82
N LYS A 20 -12.80 -2.23 17.97
CA LYS A 20 -13.92 -1.58 17.26
C LYS A 20 -14.55 -2.45 16.14
N MET A 21 -13.81 -3.40 15.58
CA MET A 21 -14.34 -4.44 14.68
C MET A 21 -15.29 -5.41 15.39
N GLY A 22 -15.32 -5.41 16.73
CA GLY A 22 -16.14 -6.32 17.52
C GLY A 22 -15.49 -7.67 17.79
N ASN A 23 -14.18 -7.79 17.53
CA ASN A 23 -13.41 -9.01 17.81
C ASN A 23 -13.19 -9.22 19.32
N TYR A 24 -13.51 -8.21 20.13
CA TYR A 24 -13.58 -8.31 21.59
C TYR A 24 -14.88 -7.69 22.12
N LYS A 25 -15.45 -8.31 23.14
CA LYS A 25 -16.59 -7.81 23.92
C LYS A 25 -16.11 -7.16 25.21
N SER A 26 -16.92 -6.28 25.78
CA SER A 26 -16.68 -5.74 27.12
C SER A 26 -16.54 -6.87 28.14
N GLY A 27 -15.46 -6.84 28.93
CA GLY A 27 -15.09 -7.88 29.88
C GLY A 27 -14.18 -8.97 29.32
N ASP A 28 -13.95 -9.01 28.00
CA ASP A 28 -13.05 -9.99 27.41
C ASP A 28 -11.61 -9.76 27.86
N ARG A 29 -10.88 -10.88 27.99
CA ARG A 29 -9.43 -10.86 28.16
C ARG A 29 -8.78 -10.23 26.93
N PHE A 30 -7.97 -9.21 27.16
CA PHE A 30 -7.14 -8.57 26.14
C PHE A 30 -5.70 -9.12 26.14
N PRO A 31 -5.00 -9.14 24.99
CA PRO A 31 -3.64 -9.65 24.89
C PRO A 31 -2.66 -8.95 25.86
N THR A 32 -1.76 -9.73 26.45
CA THR A 32 -0.69 -9.20 27.31
C THR A 32 0.39 -8.50 26.47
N VAL A 33 1.19 -7.64 27.10
CA VAL A 33 2.35 -7.00 26.44
C VAL A 33 3.29 -8.03 25.79
N LYS A 34 3.47 -9.19 26.42
CA LYS A 34 4.33 -10.26 25.88
C LYS A 34 3.72 -10.93 24.64
N GLU A 35 2.41 -11.16 24.66
CA GLU A 35 1.67 -11.71 23.51
C GLU A 35 1.67 -10.71 22.34
N ILE A 36 1.44 -9.42 22.63
CA ILE A 36 1.51 -8.35 21.63
C ILE A 36 2.92 -8.25 21.05
N ALA A 37 3.95 -8.20 21.91
CA ALA A 37 5.34 -8.12 21.44
C ALA A 37 5.72 -9.33 20.56
N GLY A 38 5.26 -10.53 20.92
CA GLY A 38 5.45 -11.73 20.13
C GLY A 38 4.73 -11.66 18.78
N HIS A 39 3.47 -11.22 18.76
CA HIS A 39 2.66 -11.09 17.54
C HIS A 39 3.29 -10.13 16.52
N PHE A 40 3.81 -9.00 16.98
CA PHE A 40 4.42 -7.98 16.12
C PHE A 40 5.93 -8.16 15.94
N ASN A 41 6.53 -9.18 16.55
CA ASN A 41 7.98 -9.41 16.57
C ASN A 41 8.78 -8.15 16.97
N VAL A 42 8.33 -7.45 18.01
CA VAL A 42 8.96 -6.23 18.54
C VAL A 42 9.52 -6.46 19.94
N SER A 43 10.35 -5.52 20.41
CA SER A 43 10.74 -5.50 21.81
C SER A 43 9.54 -5.19 22.72
N TYR A 44 9.66 -5.50 24.00
CA TYR A 44 8.59 -5.33 24.98
C TYR A 44 8.09 -3.87 25.08
N CYS A 45 8.99 -2.89 24.92
CA CYS A 45 8.71 -1.48 25.20
C CYS A 45 7.66 -0.86 24.24
N PRO A 46 7.78 -0.97 22.90
CA PRO A 46 6.73 -0.51 21.97
C PRO A 46 5.33 -1.07 22.26
N ALA A 47 5.24 -2.38 22.52
CA ALA A 47 3.98 -3.04 22.87
C ALA A 47 3.40 -2.51 24.19
N GLN A 48 4.25 -2.26 25.19
CA GLN A 48 3.82 -1.71 26.47
C GLN A 48 3.26 -0.29 26.32
N ILE A 49 3.92 0.55 25.51
CA ILE A 49 3.48 1.93 25.28
C ILE A 49 2.14 1.96 24.54
N ALA A 50 1.99 1.14 23.50
CA ALA A 50 0.72 1.03 22.77
C ALA A 50 -0.43 0.61 23.71
N LEU A 51 -0.20 -0.41 24.54
CA LEU A 51 -1.22 -0.91 25.47
C LEU A 51 -1.58 0.11 26.57
N LYS A 52 -0.60 0.86 27.08
CA LYS A 52 -0.85 1.97 28.02
C LYS A 52 -1.60 3.13 27.37
N THR A 53 -1.38 3.35 26.07
CA THR A 53 -2.11 4.38 25.31
C THR A 53 -3.58 3.98 25.17
N LEU A 54 -3.87 2.70 24.84
CA LEU A 54 -5.25 2.18 24.84
C LEU A 54 -5.96 2.29 26.19
N GLU A 55 -5.22 2.09 27.30
CA GLU A 55 -5.78 2.29 28.65
C GLU A 55 -6.12 3.75 28.91
N LYS A 56 -5.19 4.66 28.59
CA LYS A 56 -5.39 6.10 28.72
C LYS A 56 -6.60 6.59 27.92
N ASP A 57 -6.78 6.04 26.72
CA ASP A 57 -7.87 6.41 25.81
C ASP A 57 -9.18 5.67 26.15
N GLY A 58 -9.20 4.87 27.22
CA GLY A 58 -10.42 4.30 27.80
C GLY A 58 -10.91 3.01 27.16
N TYR A 59 -10.10 2.34 26.32
CA TYR A 59 -10.51 1.11 25.64
C TYR A 59 -10.31 -0.15 26.49
N VAL A 60 -9.24 -0.17 27.27
CA VAL A 60 -8.83 -1.33 28.08
C VAL A 60 -8.51 -0.92 29.51
N ARG A 61 -8.60 -1.85 30.45
CA ARG A 61 -8.17 -1.67 31.84
C ARG A 61 -7.00 -2.58 32.13
N LEU A 62 -5.87 -2.02 32.56
CA LEU A 62 -4.72 -2.80 33.01
C LEU A 62 -4.82 -3.03 34.53
N SER A 63 -4.75 -4.29 34.93
CA SER A 63 -4.78 -4.69 36.33
C SER A 63 -3.41 -5.23 36.76
N LYS A 64 -2.91 -4.83 37.92
CA LYS A 64 -1.64 -5.37 38.45
C LYS A 64 -1.79 -6.88 38.68
N GLY A 65 -1.01 -7.68 37.96
CA GLY A 65 -0.97 -9.15 38.12
C GLY A 65 -2.15 -9.91 37.52
N ARG A 66 -3.05 -9.25 36.79
CA ARG A 66 -4.13 -9.87 36.02
C ARG A 66 -4.02 -9.47 34.56
N THR A 67 -4.67 -10.24 33.70
CA THR A 67 -4.75 -9.94 32.26
C THR A 67 -5.52 -8.64 32.03
N ALA A 68 -5.13 -7.89 31.01
CA ALA A 68 -5.87 -6.70 30.60
C ALA A 68 -7.31 -7.09 30.21
N GLU A 69 -8.27 -6.22 30.48
CA GLU A 69 -9.69 -6.46 30.18
C GLU A 69 -10.21 -5.33 29.28
N ILE A 70 -11.07 -5.67 28.31
CA ILE A 70 -11.79 -4.66 27.54
C ILE A 70 -12.83 -3.99 28.43
N ILE A 71 -12.79 -2.67 28.48
CA ILE A 71 -13.82 -1.86 29.16
C ILE A 71 -14.64 -1.02 28.17
N TRP A 72 -14.22 -0.99 26.91
CA TRP A 72 -14.96 -0.31 25.86
C TRP A 72 -16.32 -0.99 25.64
N GLN A 73 -17.36 -0.16 25.63
CA GLN A 73 -18.68 -0.53 25.16
C GLN A 73 -19.08 0.46 24.06
N PRO A 74 -19.64 -0.01 22.95
CA PRO A 74 -20.29 0.87 22.00
C PRO A 74 -21.47 1.55 22.71
N ASP A 75 -21.43 2.87 22.85
CA ASP A 75 -22.57 3.66 23.30
C ASP A 75 -23.36 4.08 22.06
N GLU A 76 -24.66 3.77 22.01
CA GLU A 76 -25.55 4.02 20.87
C GLU A 76 -25.51 5.49 20.39
N LYS A 77 -25.18 6.44 21.27
CA LYS A 77 -25.06 7.87 20.95
C LYS A 77 -23.67 8.32 20.52
N THR A 78 -22.63 7.56 20.85
CA THR A 78 -21.24 7.86 20.48
C THR A 78 -20.85 7.16 19.16
N GLU A 79 -21.64 6.15 18.74
CA GLU A 79 -21.55 5.48 17.43
C GLU A 79 -21.91 6.40 16.24
N GLU A 80 -22.58 7.53 16.49
CA GLU A 80 -22.99 8.45 15.43
C GLU A 80 -21.84 9.39 14.99
N ALA A 81 -21.46 9.24 13.73
CA ALA A 81 -20.94 10.29 12.85
C ALA A 81 -19.46 10.73 12.96
N LEU A 82 -18.83 10.90 14.12
CA LEU A 82 -17.66 11.81 14.20
C LEU A 82 -16.38 11.35 13.46
N ASP A 83 -15.87 10.13 13.61
CA ASP A 83 -14.53 9.77 13.10
C ASP A 83 -14.44 9.64 11.56
N PHE A 84 -15.45 9.06 10.91
CA PHE A 84 -15.47 8.93 9.44
C PHE A 84 -15.79 10.26 8.76
N GLU A 85 -16.82 10.99 9.20
CA GLU A 85 -17.20 12.25 8.54
C GLU A 85 -16.13 13.33 8.73
N GLU A 86 -15.45 13.39 9.89
CA GLU A 86 -14.33 14.32 10.12
C GLU A 86 -13.12 14.03 9.21
N ARG A 87 -12.88 12.77 8.86
CA ARG A 87 -11.76 12.34 8.01
C ARG A 87 -12.14 12.10 6.54
N ARG A 88 -13.42 12.21 6.18
CA ARG A 88 -13.97 11.75 4.91
C ARG A 88 -13.26 12.35 3.70
N GLU A 89 -13.06 13.66 3.69
CA GLU A 89 -12.40 14.36 2.59
C GLU A 89 -10.94 13.93 2.43
N VAL A 90 -10.24 13.71 3.55
CA VAL A 90 -8.84 13.24 3.56
C VAL A 90 -8.76 11.79 3.11
N LEU A 91 -9.71 10.94 3.53
CA LEU A 91 -9.81 9.56 3.06
C LEU A 91 -10.10 9.52 1.56
N ARG A 92 -11.01 10.34 1.04
CA ARG A 92 -11.29 10.42 -0.40
C ARG A 92 -10.02 10.79 -1.19
N ASP A 93 -9.33 11.86 -0.77
CA ASP A 93 -8.08 12.31 -1.40
C ASP A 93 -6.98 11.22 -1.34
N LEU A 94 -6.81 10.59 -0.18
CA LEU A 94 -5.87 9.48 0.00
C LEU A 94 -6.20 8.31 -0.94
N TYR A 95 -7.45 7.88 -1.00
CA TYR A 95 -7.87 6.78 -1.86
C TYR A 95 -7.79 7.13 -3.35
N GLU A 96 -8.06 8.38 -3.74
CA GLU A 96 -7.87 8.84 -5.12
C GLU A 96 -6.40 8.68 -5.56
N GLY A 97 -5.44 9.06 -4.72
CA GLY A 97 -4.03 8.81 -4.98
C GLY A 97 -3.68 7.31 -5.01
N LEU A 98 -4.22 6.54 -4.05
CA LEU A 98 -3.95 5.10 -3.96
C LEU A 98 -4.56 4.29 -5.10
N CYS A 99 -5.62 4.76 -5.78
CA CYS A 99 -6.21 4.07 -6.93
C CYS A 99 -5.19 3.84 -8.06
N HIS A 100 -4.17 4.68 -8.17
CA HIS A 100 -3.12 4.53 -9.17
C HIS A 100 -1.98 3.61 -8.73
N LEU A 101 -1.75 3.50 -7.43
CA LEU A 101 -0.59 2.79 -6.86
C LEU A 101 -0.93 1.38 -6.39
N SER A 102 -2.11 1.21 -5.80
CA SER A 102 -2.58 -0.05 -5.20
C SER A 102 -2.58 -1.23 -6.19
N PRO A 103 -3.08 -1.09 -7.45
CA PRO A 103 -3.01 -2.18 -8.43
C PRO A 103 -1.58 -2.66 -8.71
N LEU A 104 -0.63 -1.73 -8.79
CA LEU A 104 0.77 -2.01 -9.10
C LEU A 104 1.44 -2.75 -7.94
N PHE A 105 1.27 -2.26 -6.72
CA PHE A 105 1.84 -2.90 -5.52
C PHE A 105 1.27 -4.31 -5.31
N ARG A 106 -0.04 -4.47 -5.53
CA ARG A 106 -0.72 -5.76 -5.45
C ARG A 106 -0.22 -6.72 -6.53
N LEU A 107 -0.15 -6.28 -7.79
CA LEU A 107 0.32 -7.12 -8.89
C LEU A 107 1.75 -7.60 -8.62
N GLN A 108 2.65 -6.69 -8.27
CA GLN A 108 4.05 -7.01 -7.97
C GLN A 108 4.15 -7.98 -6.79
N GLY A 109 3.43 -7.68 -5.71
CA GLY A 109 3.40 -8.48 -4.50
C GLY A 109 2.94 -9.92 -4.74
N LEU A 110 1.81 -10.08 -5.44
CA LEU A 110 1.28 -11.39 -5.82
C LEU A 110 2.19 -12.14 -6.79
N SER A 111 2.83 -11.45 -7.74
CA SER A 111 3.72 -12.07 -8.73
C SER A 111 5.01 -12.61 -8.12
N LEU A 112 5.40 -12.09 -6.95
CA LEU A 112 6.58 -12.55 -6.20
C LEU A 112 6.28 -13.73 -5.25
N MET A 113 5.01 -14.07 -5.05
CA MET A 113 4.62 -15.19 -4.20
C MET A 113 4.87 -16.52 -4.90
N ASP A 114 5.31 -17.51 -4.13
CA ASP A 114 5.34 -18.90 -4.61
C ASP A 114 3.93 -19.53 -4.63
N LYS A 115 3.86 -20.76 -5.14
CA LYS A 115 2.58 -21.48 -5.31
C LYS A 115 1.89 -21.78 -3.97
N GLU A 116 2.65 -22.01 -2.91
CA GLU A 116 2.12 -22.32 -1.58
C GLU A 116 1.53 -21.06 -0.96
N GLN A 117 2.28 -19.96 -0.98
CA GLN A 117 1.83 -18.64 -0.53
C GLN A 117 0.56 -18.17 -1.25
N LEU A 118 0.47 -18.35 -2.57
CA LEU A 118 -0.73 -18.03 -3.34
C LEU A 118 -1.93 -18.92 -2.97
N ALA A 119 -1.70 -20.19 -2.63
CA ALA A 119 -2.76 -21.11 -2.23
C ALA A 119 -3.28 -20.79 -0.82
N GLU A 120 -2.38 -20.48 0.12
CA GLU A 120 -2.74 -20.03 1.47
C GLU A 120 -3.55 -18.74 1.43
N LEU A 121 -3.14 -17.78 0.61
CA LEU A 121 -3.85 -16.51 0.43
C LEU A 121 -5.23 -16.72 -0.20
N GLU A 122 -5.34 -17.59 -1.22
CA GLU A 122 -6.64 -17.96 -1.82
C GLU A 122 -7.56 -18.62 -0.78
N GLN A 123 -7.03 -19.52 0.06
CA GLN A 123 -7.78 -20.18 1.12
C GLN A 123 -8.25 -19.20 2.20
N LEU A 124 -7.38 -18.28 2.65
CA LEU A 124 -7.73 -17.24 3.62
C LEU A 124 -8.91 -16.39 3.14
N LEU A 125 -8.91 -16.03 1.85
CA LEU A 125 -9.96 -15.21 1.25
C LEU A 125 -11.25 -16.00 0.96
N ALA A 126 -11.15 -17.30 0.69
CA ALA A 126 -12.30 -18.16 0.40
C ALA A 126 -12.98 -18.75 1.64
N SER A 127 -12.28 -18.78 2.77
CA SER A 127 -12.79 -19.32 4.04
C SER A 127 -13.71 -18.32 4.74
N ASP A 128 -14.79 -18.84 5.35
CA ASP A 128 -15.69 -18.07 6.22
C ASP A 128 -15.36 -18.30 7.72
N GLN A 129 -14.18 -18.86 8.03
CA GLN A 129 -13.74 -19.08 9.42
C GLN A 129 -13.44 -17.77 10.16
N GLU A 130 -12.95 -16.76 9.45
CA GLU A 130 -12.63 -15.44 9.96
C GLU A 130 -13.56 -14.38 9.34
N PRO A 131 -13.82 -13.26 10.02
CA PRO A 131 -14.59 -12.16 9.45
C PRO A 131 -13.98 -11.69 8.12
N LEU A 132 -14.80 -11.55 7.07
CA LEU A 132 -14.31 -11.25 5.73
C LEU A 132 -13.42 -10.00 5.67
N LEU A 133 -13.79 -8.93 6.39
CA LEU A 133 -12.98 -7.72 6.46
C LEU A 133 -11.58 -7.99 7.01
N PHE A 134 -11.46 -8.84 8.04
CA PHE A 134 -10.16 -9.26 8.57
C PHE A 134 -9.34 -10.01 7.52
N SER A 135 -9.93 -11.00 6.84
CA SER A 135 -9.27 -11.77 5.78
C SER A 135 -8.78 -10.87 4.63
N LEU A 136 -9.57 -9.86 4.25
CA LEU A 136 -9.22 -8.90 3.21
C LEU A 136 -8.02 -8.01 3.61
N TYR A 137 -8.00 -7.50 4.84
CA TYR A 137 -6.88 -6.73 5.36
C TYR A 137 -5.62 -7.58 5.46
N LYS A 138 -5.75 -8.78 6.05
CA LYS A 138 -4.64 -9.70 6.20
C LYS A 138 -4.07 -10.11 4.85
N GLY A 139 -4.93 -10.41 3.89
CA GLY A 139 -4.52 -10.73 2.53
C GLY A 139 -3.87 -9.56 1.79
N PHE A 140 -4.19 -8.31 2.13
CA PHE A 140 -3.42 -7.15 1.66
C PHE A 140 -2.01 -7.15 2.23
N GLU A 141 -1.89 -7.24 3.55
CA GLU A 141 -0.61 -7.27 4.24
C GLU A 141 0.30 -8.39 3.69
N ASP A 142 -0.24 -9.61 3.57
CA ASP A 142 0.50 -10.77 3.10
C ASP A 142 0.98 -10.59 1.66
N SER A 143 0.17 -9.97 0.80
CA SER A 143 0.59 -9.64 -0.58
C SER A 143 1.77 -8.66 -0.65
N LEU A 144 2.02 -7.85 0.39
CA LEU A 144 3.14 -6.90 0.39
C LEU A 144 4.46 -7.50 0.86
N LYS A 145 4.44 -8.55 1.68
CA LYS A 145 5.63 -9.15 2.32
C LYS A 145 6.69 -9.63 1.33
N PRO A 146 6.37 -10.29 0.20
CA PRO A 146 7.37 -10.80 -0.75
C PRO A 146 8.27 -9.72 -1.35
N MET A 147 7.78 -8.49 -1.47
CA MET A 147 8.54 -7.36 -2.00
C MET A 147 9.69 -6.93 -1.09
N LYS A 148 9.70 -7.33 0.19
CA LYS A 148 10.71 -6.96 1.20
C LYS A 148 10.98 -5.45 1.23
N ASN A 149 9.97 -4.65 0.91
CA ASN A 149 10.05 -3.19 0.84
C ASN A 149 9.52 -2.58 2.13
N GLN A 150 10.44 -2.20 3.01
CA GLN A 150 10.09 -1.64 4.32
C GLN A 150 9.32 -0.30 4.21
N MET A 151 9.61 0.53 3.19
CA MET A 151 8.89 1.80 3.01
C MET A 151 7.44 1.56 2.63
N LEU A 152 7.19 0.58 1.77
CA LEU A 152 5.84 0.17 1.39
C LEU A 152 5.07 -0.41 2.57
N MET A 153 5.73 -1.21 3.42
CA MET A 153 5.12 -1.71 4.66
C MET A 153 4.77 -0.57 5.65
N TYR A 154 5.63 0.45 5.78
CA TYR A 154 5.31 1.63 6.58
C TYR A 154 4.14 2.44 6.00
N LEU A 155 4.12 2.63 4.67
CA LEU A 155 2.99 3.29 4.01
C LEU A 155 1.69 2.53 4.26
N PHE A 156 1.68 1.21 4.06
CA PHE A 156 0.52 0.37 4.36
C PHE A 156 0.08 0.55 5.81
N THR A 157 1.02 0.53 6.75
CA THR A 157 0.73 0.67 8.19
C THR A 157 0.17 2.04 8.56
N ASP A 158 0.72 3.13 8.01
CA ASP A 158 0.23 4.48 8.28
C ASP A 158 -1.15 4.68 7.67
N ILE A 159 -1.40 4.16 6.46
CA ILE A 159 -2.74 4.13 5.84
C ILE A 159 -3.69 3.31 6.71
N ASP A 160 -3.27 2.12 7.13
CA ASP A 160 -4.06 1.22 7.97
C ASP A 160 -4.46 1.91 9.28
N ALA A 161 -3.50 2.55 9.94
CA ALA A 161 -3.72 3.31 11.16
C ALA A 161 -4.70 4.48 10.96
N PHE A 162 -4.57 5.21 9.85
CA PHE A 162 -5.39 6.38 9.54
C PHE A 162 -6.82 6.02 9.12
N VAL A 163 -6.96 5.02 8.24
CA VAL A 163 -8.26 4.44 7.86
C VAL A 163 -8.95 3.86 9.08
N GLY A 164 -8.16 3.28 10.00
CA GLY A 164 -8.56 2.93 11.35
C GLY A 164 -9.86 2.15 11.38
N THR A 165 -10.87 2.72 12.03
CA THR A 165 -12.22 2.14 12.15
C THR A 165 -13.26 2.90 11.34
N ALA A 166 -12.85 3.99 10.69
CA ALA A 166 -13.72 4.78 9.83
C ALA A 166 -14.36 3.91 8.73
N LEU A 167 -13.59 2.96 8.18
CA LEU A 167 -14.13 1.96 7.24
C LEU A 167 -15.14 1.03 7.92
N VAL A 168 -14.81 0.48 9.09
CA VAL A 168 -15.69 -0.44 9.86
C VAL A 168 -17.02 0.23 10.19
N ASP A 169 -16.97 1.47 10.67
CA ASP A 169 -18.13 2.26 11.07
C ASP A 169 -19.02 2.54 9.86
N ARG A 170 -18.43 2.87 8.70
CA ARG A 170 -19.18 3.02 7.45
C ARG A 170 -19.85 1.71 7.03
N MET A 171 -19.13 0.59 7.09
CA MET A 171 -19.66 -0.72 6.69
C MET A 171 -20.83 -1.16 7.56
N LYS A 172 -20.82 -0.82 8.86
CA LYS A 172 -21.92 -1.08 9.79
C LYS A 172 -23.13 -0.14 9.58
N ARG A 173 -22.92 1.13 9.24
CA ARG A 173 -24.01 2.09 8.94
C ARG A 173 -24.82 1.70 7.72
N VAL A 174 -24.20 1.00 6.77
CA VAL A 174 -24.84 0.43 5.59
C VAL A 174 -25.58 -0.86 6.00
N ASN A 175 -26.54 -0.70 6.92
CA ASN A 175 -27.24 -1.78 7.62
C ASN A 175 -28.35 -2.45 6.77
N ASP A 176 -28.20 -2.41 5.44
CA ASP A 176 -29.09 -3.01 4.44
C ASP A 176 -28.39 -4.12 3.63
N GLY A 177 -27.25 -4.60 4.13
CA GLY A 177 -26.43 -5.63 3.51
C GLY A 177 -25.69 -5.16 2.25
N GLN A 178 -25.65 -3.87 1.92
CA GLN A 178 -24.74 -3.40 0.86
C GLN A 178 -23.27 -3.44 1.32
N GLY A 179 -22.99 -3.30 2.62
CA GLY A 179 -21.64 -3.46 3.17
C GLY A 179 -21.08 -4.86 2.91
N ASP A 180 -21.80 -5.91 3.30
CA ASP A 180 -21.36 -7.29 3.05
C ASP A 180 -21.21 -7.55 1.54
N ARG A 181 -22.17 -7.09 0.73
CA ARG A 181 -22.07 -7.16 -0.74
C ARG A 181 -20.84 -6.44 -1.30
N ALA A 182 -20.43 -5.33 -0.68
CA ALA A 182 -19.22 -4.61 -1.05
C ALA A 182 -17.95 -5.42 -0.75
N LEU A 183 -17.84 -5.99 0.45
CA LEU A 183 -16.71 -6.87 0.81
C LEU A 183 -16.65 -8.09 -0.10
N GLU A 184 -17.81 -8.67 -0.43
CA GLU A 184 -17.91 -9.79 -1.35
C GLU A 184 -17.41 -9.44 -2.76
N LYS A 185 -17.73 -8.24 -3.23
CA LYS A 185 -17.23 -7.76 -4.52
C LYS A 185 -15.71 -7.57 -4.48
N VAL A 186 -15.16 -7.02 -3.39
CA VAL A 186 -13.71 -6.91 -3.17
C VAL A 186 -13.07 -8.30 -3.18
N ARG A 187 -13.62 -9.26 -2.43
CA ARG A 187 -13.16 -10.66 -2.39
C ARG A 187 -13.10 -11.27 -3.79
N LYS A 188 -14.15 -11.08 -4.59
CA LYS A 188 -14.24 -11.61 -5.96
C LYS A 188 -13.11 -11.10 -6.85
N TYR A 189 -12.85 -9.80 -6.89
CA TYR A 189 -11.76 -9.24 -7.70
C TYR A 189 -10.40 -9.78 -7.28
N LEU A 190 -10.14 -9.85 -5.97
CA LEU A 190 -8.88 -10.37 -5.44
C LEU A 190 -8.66 -11.85 -5.78
N LEU A 191 -9.67 -12.70 -5.60
CA LEU A 191 -9.60 -14.11 -5.96
C LEU A 191 -9.35 -14.31 -7.47
N ASN A 192 -10.00 -13.51 -8.32
CA ASN A 192 -9.76 -13.54 -9.75
C ASN A 192 -8.31 -13.11 -10.09
N ALA A 193 -7.82 -12.03 -9.48
CA ALA A 193 -6.45 -11.57 -9.67
C ALA A 193 -5.42 -12.66 -9.31
N ILE A 194 -5.61 -13.34 -8.17
CA ILE A 194 -4.76 -14.46 -7.71
C ILE A 194 -4.82 -15.63 -8.73
N ARG A 195 -6.01 -15.99 -9.21
CA ARG A 195 -6.17 -17.06 -10.21
C ARG A 195 -5.47 -16.72 -11.52
N CYS A 196 -5.53 -15.46 -11.96
CA CYS A 196 -4.80 -15.01 -13.14
C CYS A 196 -3.29 -15.11 -12.93
N ILE A 197 -2.75 -14.69 -11.77
CA ILE A 197 -1.32 -14.87 -11.44
C ILE A 197 -0.91 -16.34 -11.47
N LYS A 198 -1.71 -17.24 -10.88
CA LYS A 198 -1.45 -18.70 -10.90
C LYS A 198 -1.37 -19.27 -12.32
N LYS A 199 -2.06 -18.64 -13.27
CA LYS A 199 -2.04 -18.98 -14.71
C LYS A 199 -1.02 -18.18 -15.53
N GLN A 200 -0.23 -17.31 -14.89
CA GLN A 200 0.70 -16.37 -15.54
C GLN A 200 0.01 -15.35 -16.47
N GLU A 201 -1.26 -15.04 -16.22
CA GLU A 201 -2.05 -14.04 -16.95
C GLU A 201 -1.94 -12.66 -16.27
N TYR A 202 -0.75 -12.07 -16.23
CA TYR A 202 -0.47 -10.83 -15.48
C TYR A 202 -1.35 -9.64 -15.91
N LYS A 203 -1.61 -9.50 -17.22
CA LYS A 203 -2.49 -8.45 -17.75
C LYS A 203 -3.91 -8.58 -17.19
N ASN A 204 -4.50 -9.78 -17.24
CA ASN A 204 -5.85 -10.02 -16.71
C ASN A 204 -5.89 -9.81 -15.19
N SER A 205 -4.82 -10.20 -14.47
CA SER A 205 -4.69 -9.93 -13.04
C SER A 205 -4.69 -8.44 -12.75
N PHE A 206 -3.91 -7.67 -13.50
CA PHE A 206 -3.85 -6.22 -13.38
C PHE A 206 -5.20 -5.56 -13.65
N GLU A 207 -5.93 -6.00 -14.68
CA GLU A 207 -7.28 -5.52 -14.97
C GLU A 207 -8.25 -5.76 -13.80
N GLN A 208 -8.21 -6.94 -13.15
CA GLN A 208 -9.02 -7.19 -11.95
C GLN A 208 -8.67 -6.25 -10.79
N LEU A 209 -7.38 -5.94 -10.61
CA LEU A 209 -6.90 -5.04 -9.55
C LEU A 209 -7.23 -3.56 -9.84
N LEU A 210 -7.26 -3.19 -11.13
CA LEU A 210 -7.67 -1.86 -11.57
C LEU A 210 -9.17 -1.65 -11.35
N GLU A 211 -10.00 -2.63 -11.74
CA GLU A 211 -11.44 -2.64 -11.48
C GLU A 211 -11.75 -2.55 -9.98
N LEU A 212 -10.99 -3.27 -9.16
CA LEU A 212 -11.09 -3.17 -7.70
C LEU A 212 -10.80 -1.76 -7.19
N SER A 213 -9.78 -1.11 -7.74
CA SER A 213 -9.39 0.24 -7.33
C SER A 213 -10.41 1.29 -7.76
N GLY A 214 -11.02 1.14 -8.94
CA GLY A 214 -12.15 1.96 -9.37
C GLY A 214 -13.36 1.77 -8.44
N TYR A 215 -13.66 0.52 -8.07
CA TYR A 215 -14.74 0.23 -7.12
C TYR A 215 -14.54 0.89 -5.75
N PHE A 216 -13.31 0.89 -5.22
CA PHE A 216 -13.02 1.59 -3.98
C PHE A 216 -13.14 3.11 -4.11
N LYS A 217 -12.78 3.69 -5.26
CA LYS A 217 -12.98 5.14 -5.51
C LYS A 217 -14.45 5.51 -5.36
N ASP A 218 -15.33 4.79 -6.04
CA ASP A 218 -16.79 5.03 -6.00
C ASP A 218 -17.36 4.83 -4.59
N PHE A 219 -16.80 3.88 -3.82
CA PHE A 219 -17.20 3.65 -2.42
C PHE A 219 -16.89 4.83 -1.49
N PHE A 220 -15.99 5.75 -1.84
CA PHE A 220 -15.72 6.94 -1.03
C PHE A 220 -16.33 8.23 -1.61
N ASP A 221 -16.81 8.20 -2.86
CA ASP A 221 -17.27 9.37 -3.61
C ASP A 221 -18.78 9.72 -3.45
N PHE A 222 -19.36 9.45 -2.28
CA PHE A 222 -20.81 9.60 -2.05
C PHE A 222 -21.33 11.06 -2.02
N ASP A 223 -22.65 11.22 -2.22
CA ASP A 223 -23.35 12.51 -2.37
C ASP A 223 -23.21 13.45 -1.13
N GLN A 224 -23.05 14.76 -1.37
CA GLN A 224 -22.64 15.81 -0.40
C GLN A 224 -23.69 16.21 0.66
N LYS A 225 -24.76 15.44 0.87
CA LYS A 225 -25.99 16.02 1.43
C LYS A 225 -26.06 16.25 2.94
N GLU A 226 -25.05 15.91 3.73
CA GLU A 226 -25.03 16.27 5.16
C GLU A 226 -23.67 16.84 5.58
N ILE A 227 -23.58 18.16 5.59
CA ILE A 227 -22.45 18.88 6.17
C ILE A 227 -22.63 18.86 7.69
N CYS A 228 -21.89 18.00 8.39
CA CYS A 228 -21.58 18.24 9.79
C CYS A 228 -20.37 19.19 9.89
N GLN A 229 -20.39 20.02 10.93
CA GLN A 229 -19.56 21.21 11.12
C GLN A 229 -18.08 21.00 10.75
N LYS A 230 -17.52 21.89 9.91
CA LYS A 230 -16.09 21.96 9.58
C LYS A 230 -15.25 22.15 10.85
N ARG A 231 -14.81 21.07 11.47
CA ARG A 231 -13.59 21.05 12.30
C ARG A 231 -12.37 20.91 11.39
N GLU A 232 -11.21 21.37 11.86
CA GLU A 232 -9.95 21.13 11.15
C GLU A 232 -9.71 19.62 11.05
N ALA A 233 -9.86 19.07 9.85
CA ALA A 233 -9.68 17.64 9.60
C ALA A 233 -8.22 17.25 9.84
N GLU A 234 -7.99 16.13 10.53
CA GLU A 234 -6.65 15.56 10.71
C GLU A 234 -6.07 15.18 9.35
N ALA A 235 -4.94 15.80 8.97
CA ALA A 235 -4.26 15.48 7.74
C ALA A 235 -3.62 14.09 7.81
N PHE A 236 -3.70 13.32 6.72
CA PHE A 236 -2.91 12.10 6.58
C PHE A 236 -1.43 12.48 6.50
N SER A 237 -0.62 11.87 7.36
CA SER A 237 0.84 12.03 7.34
C SER A 237 1.48 10.65 7.20
N TRP A 238 2.24 10.48 6.11
CA TRP A 238 3.13 9.34 5.93
C TRP A 238 4.52 9.73 6.42
N GLU A 239 4.97 9.12 7.51
CA GLU A 239 6.29 9.35 8.11
C GLU A 239 7.13 8.09 8.01
N PRO A 240 7.52 7.66 6.78
CA PRO A 240 8.34 6.48 6.62
C PRO A 240 9.65 6.69 7.40
N GLN A 241 10.15 5.63 8.04
CA GLN A 241 11.51 5.63 8.58
C GLN A 241 12.49 5.80 7.42
N LYS A 242 12.71 7.04 6.99
CA LYS A 242 13.76 7.33 6.03
C LYS A 242 15.04 7.02 6.79
N GLY A 243 15.77 6.02 6.28
CA GLY A 243 17.20 5.96 6.52
C GLY A 243 17.86 7.26 6.01
N ARG A 244 19.17 7.25 5.79
CA ARG A 244 19.82 8.43 5.20
C ARG A 244 19.17 8.75 3.85
N LYS A 245 18.65 9.98 3.69
CA LYS A 245 18.19 10.51 2.40
C LYS A 245 19.29 10.30 1.37
N ARG A 246 19.00 9.57 0.30
CA ARG A 246 19.98 9.31 -0.76
C ARG A 246 19.67 10.28 -1.91
N TYR A 247 20.53 11.29 -2.06
CA TYR A 247 20.41 12.26 -3.16
C TYR A 247 20.31 11.60 -4.55
N CYS A 248 20.87 10.39 -4.73
CA CYS A 248 20.74 9.69 -6.00
C CYS A 248 19.29 9.31 -6.35
N ASP A 249 18.45 9.03 -5.35
CA ASP A 249 17.06 8.62 -5.52
C ASP A 249 16.21 9.82 -5.95
N ASP A 250 16.40 10.97 -5.30
CA ASP A 250 15.71 12.23 -5.65
C ASP A 250 16.05 12.66 -7.09
N ILE A 251 17.33 12.55 -7.48
CA ILE A 251 17.76 12.88 -8.85
C ILE A 251 17.20 11.87 -9.86
N ALA A 252 17.13 10.58 -9.51
CA ALA A 252 16.55 9.58 -10.39
C ALA A 252 15.08 9.88 -10.67
N ILE A 253 14.31 10.23 -9.62
CA ILE A 253 12.90 10.65 -9.75
C ILE A 253 12.77 11.86 -10.66
N ASP A 254 13.57 12.92 -10.45
CA ASP A 254 13.53 14.12 -11.28
C ASP A 254 13.88 13.84 -12.75
N LEU A 255 14.88 12.98 -13.01
CA LEU A 255 15.23 12.56 -14.37
C LEU A 255 14.10 11.76 -15.03
N ILE A 256 13.44 10.85 -14.30
CA ILE A 256 12.26 10.12 -14.80
C ILE A 256 11.13 11.10 -15.13
N CYS A 257 10.87 12.11 -14.29
CA CYS A 257 9.89 13.13 -14.58
C CYS A 257 10.24 13.92 -15.85
N LYS A 258 11.50 14.32 -16.02
CA LYS A 258 11.99 15.01 -17.23
C LYS A 258 11.86 14.16 -18.50
N ILE A 259 12.10 12.85 -18.40
CA ILE A 259 11.86 11.91 -19.49
C ILE A 259 10.38 11.87 -19.85
N ASN A 260 9.50 11.68 -18.86
CA ASN A 260 8.04 11.65 -19.06
C ASN A 260 7.48 12.96 -19.64
N GLN A 261 8.11 14.10 -19.31
CA GLN A 261 7.76 15.42 -19.85
C GLN A 261 8.33 15.68 -21.26
N GLY A 262 9.10 14.74 -21.82
CA GLY A 262 9.71 14.87 -23.14
C GLY A 262 10.97 15.75 -23.18
N VAL A 263 11.52 16.18 -22.04
CA VAL A 263 12.81 16.90 -21.97
C VAL A 263 13.94 16.00 -22.45
N TYR A 264 13.86 14.71 -22.12
CA TYR A 264 14.73 13.67 -22.65
C TYR A 264 13.87 12.59 -23.32
N PRO A 265 13.55 12.73 -24.62
CA PRO A 265 12.67 11.81 -25.33
C PRO A 265 13.21 10.37 -25.36
N VAL A 266 12.32 9.40 -25.55
CA VAL A 266 12.73 8.01 -25.85
C VAL A 266 13.65 8.00 -27.07
N ASP A 267 14.62 7.09 -27.05
CA ASP A 267 15.71 6.95 -28.01
C ASP A 267 16.76 8.08 -28.03
N SER A 268 16.57 9.14 -27.25
CA SER A 268 17.60 10.17 -27.03
C SER A 268 18.64 9.72 -26.01
N TYR A 269 19.66 10.55 -25.79
CA TYR A 269 20.69 10.32 -24.77
C TYR A 269 20.56 11.34 -23.65
N LEU A 270 20.70 10.85 -22.41
CA LEU A 270 20.90 11.71 -21.26
C LEU A 270 22.23 12.47 -21.39
N PRO A 271 22.33 13.69 -20.84
CA PRO A 271 23.59 14.40 -20.77
C PRO A 271 24.66 13.56 -20.07
N GLN A 272 25.93 13.80 -20.40
CA GLN A 272 27.03 13.04 -19.81
C GLN A 272 26.99 13.11 -18.29
N GLY A 273 27.29 12.00 -17.61
CA GLY A 273 27.20 11.91 -16.15
C GLY A 273 28.04 12.96 -15.39
N ARG A 274 29.10 13.51 -15.99
CA ARG A 274 29.85 14.65 -15.42
C ARG A 274 29.04 15.95 -15.47
N LEU A 275 28.45 16.25 -16.62
CA LEU A 275 27.58 17.43 -16.78
C LEU A 275 26.35 17.34 -15.88
N LEU A 276 25.74 16.16 -15.77
CA LEU A 276 24.65 15.95 -14.81
C LEU A 276 25.13 16.15 -13.35
N ALA A 277 26.32 15.65 -13.00
CA ALA A 277 26.87 15.87 -11.66
C ALA A 277 27.05 17.38 -11.35
N ASP A 278 27.48 18.16 -12.34
CA ASP A 278 27.61 19.61 -12.22
C ASP A 278 26.25 20.31 -12.09
N ILE A 279 25.27 19.95 -12.94
CA ILE A 279 23.90 20.51 -12.93
C ILE A 279 23.19 20.26 -11.58
N TYR A 280 23.30 19.05 -11.05
CA TYR A 280 22.65 18.69 -9.79
C TYR A 280 23.53 18.99 -8.57
N HIS A 281 24.71 19.57 -8.76
CA HIS A 281 25.68 19.89 -7.70
C HIS A 281 25.99 18.69 -6.78
N VAL A 282 26.19 17.52 -7.38
CA VAL A 282 26.52 16.28 -6.66
C VAL A 282 27.84 15.68 -7.12
N SER A 283 28.40 14.76 -6.32
CA SER A 283 29.61 14.04 -6.73
C SER A 283 29.36 13.18 -7.98
N PRO A 284 30.39 12.94 -8.82
CA PRO A 284 30.29 12.00 -9.95
C PRO A 284 29.88 10.59 -9.54
N ILE A 285 30.21 10.17 -8.31
CA ILE A 285 29.82 8.87 -7.76
C ILE A 285 28.31 8.82 -7.49
N THR A 286 27.73 9.90 -6.96
CA THR A 286 26.29 10.03 -6.76
C THR A 286 25.55 9.93 -8.09
N MET A 287 26.04 10.65 -9.12
CA MET A 287 25.42 10.60 -10.45
C MET A 287 25.55 9.23 -11.10
N ARG A 288 26.70 8.54 -10.95
CA ARG A 288 26.84 7.15 -11.41
C ARG A 288 25.83 6.23 -10.74
N ARG A 289 25.58 6.39 -9.43
CA ARG A 289 24.53 5.63 -8.72
C ARG A 289 23.13 5.95 -9.26
N THR A 290 22.83 7.22 -9.54
CA THR A 290 21.57 7.62 -10.18
C THR A 290 21.38 6.95 -11.55
N ILE A 291 22.40 6.98 -12.41
CA ILE A 291 22.33 6.32 -13.73
C ILE A 291 22.15 4.80 -13.58
N ASN A 292 22.79 4.18 -12.60
CA ASN A 292 22.57 2.75 -12.33
C ASN A 292 21.12 2.47 -11.93
N ILE A 293 20.50 3.30 -11.09
CA ILE A 293 19.07 3.17 -10.75
C ILE A 293 18.21 3.25 -12.02
N LEU A 294 18.45 4.23 -12.90
CA LEU A 294 17.71 4.36 -14.16
C LEU A 294 17.87 3.14 -15.09
N ASN A 295 19.06 2.52 -15.08
CA ASN A 295 19.32 1.29 -15.83
C ASN A 295 18.61 0.08 -15.22
N GLU A 296 18.61 -0.04 -13.89
CA GLU A 296 17.92 -1.11 -13.16
C GLU A 296 16.40 -1.02 -13.35
N LEU A 297 15.85 0.20 -13.47
CA LEU A 297 14.43 0.43 -13.74
C LEU A 297 14.05 0.27 -15.22
N GLY A 298 15.01 -0.02 -16.12
CA GLY A 298 14.75 -0.16 -17.56
C GLY A 298 14.42 1.16 -18.30
N VAL A 299 14.35 2.29 -17.59
CA VAL A 299 14.07 3.62 -18.14
C VAL A 299 15.20 4.09 -19.06
N ALA A 300 16.44 3.73 -18.73
CA ALA A 300 17.62 4.07 -19.50
C ALA A 300 18.56 2.86 -19.66
N LYS A 301 19.51 2.95 -20.60
CA LYS A 301 20.55 1.93 -20.78
C LYS A 301 21.86 2.56 -21.16
N ASN A 302 22.92 2.16 -20.46
CA ASN A 302 24.26 2.61 -20.80
C ASN A 302 24.80 1.87 -22.03
N ILE A 303 25.23 2.63 -23.03
CA ILE A 303 25.87 2.13 -24.24
C ILE A 303 27.36 2.49 -24.18
N ASN A 304 28.21 1.46 -24.12
CA ASN A 304 29.65 1.62 -23.95
C ASN A 304 30.24 2.58 -24.99
N GLY A 305 30.94 3.61 -24.51
CA GLY A 305 31.60 4.62 -25.35
C GLY A 305 30.69 5.70 -25.95
N ILE A 306 29.37 5.59 -25.82
CA ILE A 306 28.41 6.53 -26.43
C ILE A 306 27.71 7.36 -25.35
N GLY A 307 27.17 6.71 -24.32
CA GLY A 307 26.44 7.38 -23.24
C GLY A 307 25.22 6.60 -22.78
N THR A 308 24.37 7.25 -21.99
CA THR A 308 23.16 6.64 -21.44
C THR A 308 21.96 6.98 -22.31
N LYS A 309 21.40 5.99 -23.00
CA LYS A 309 20.25 6.13 -23.90
C LYS A 309 18.94 5.97 -23.11
N VAL A 310 17.95 6.81 -23.38
CA VAL A 310 16.59 6.67 -22.85
C VAL A 310 15.88 5.57 -23.62
N ILE A 311 15.38 4.56 -22.91
CA ILE A 311 14.74 3.38 -23.51
C ILE A 311 13.23 3.46 -23.41
N PHE A 312 12.73 3.93 -22.27
CA PHE A 312 11.31 3.85 -21.97
C PHE A 312 10.92 5.00 -21.02
N PRO A 313 9.73 5.61 -21.14
CA PRO A 313 9.34 6.79 -20.35
C PRO A 313 9.22 6.52 -18.84
N GLY A 314 9.02 5.26 -18.44
CA GLY A 314 8.82 4.91 -17.03
C GLY A 314 7.36 4.84 -16.60
N ASP A 315 6.42 4.69 -17.54
CA ASP A 315 5.00 4.50 -17.25
C ASP A 315 4.64 3.08 -16.75
N GLN A 316 3.34 2.86 -16.50
CA GLN A 316 2.79 1.64 -15.91
C GLN A 316 3.08 0.35 -16.70
N THR A 317 3.46 0.44 -17.98
CA THR A 317 3.75 -0.73 -18.81
C THR A 317 5.06 -1.45 -18.44
N ILE A 318 5.93 -0.86 -17.61
CA ILE A 318 7.08 -1.58 -16.99
C ILE A 318 6.61 -2.86 -16.30
N TYR A 319 5.51 -2.77 -15.56
CA TYR A 319 4.97 -3.88 -14.78
C TYR A 319 4.16 -4.90 -15.62
N ILE A 320 3.87 -4.56 -16.88
CA ILE A 320 3.05 -5.38 -17.79
C ILE A 320 3.94 -6.13 -18.78
N ASN A 321 5.07 -5.55 -19.17
CA ASN A 321 5.98 -6.11 -20.17
C ASN A 321 7.06 -7.03 -19.60
N GLU A 322 7.32 -7.00 -18.29
CA GLU A 322 8.20 -7.98 -17.64
C GLU A 322 7.41 -9.20 -17.15
N GLY A 323 6.95 -10.01 -18.11
CA GLY A 323 6.96 -11.46 -17.85
C GLY A 323 8.42 -11.85 -17.62
N TYR A 324 8.79 -12.10 -16.36
CA TYR A 324 10.09 -12.59 -15.90
C TYR A 324 10.78 -13.48 -16.94
N ASP A 325 11.64 -12.90 -17.78
CA ASP A 325 12.55 -13.64 -18.63
C ASP A 325 13.76 -14.00 -17.76
N ASN A 326 13.60 -15.08 -17.00
CA ASN A 326 14.70 -15.74 -16.30
C ASN A 326 15.66 -16.32 -17.35
N GLY A 327 16.56 -15.47 -17.81
CA GLY A 327 17.85 -15.87 -18.36
C GLY A 327 17.79 -16.75 -19.59
N GLN A 328 17.34 -16.22 -20.74
CA GLN A 328 17.95 -16.59 -22.01
C GLN A 328 18.27 -15.34 -22.82
N LYS A 329 19.57 -15.16 -23.11
CA LYS A 329 20.00 -14.31 -24.23
C LYS A 329 19.24 -14.76 -25.46
N SER A 330 18.33 -13.95 -25.95
CA SER A 330 17.88 -14.05 -27.34
C SER A 330 17.76 -12.66 -27.93
N ASP A 331 18.59 -12.41 -28.93
CA ASP A 331 18.43 -11.30 -29.85
C ASP A 331 17.01 -11.36 -30.44
N SER A 332 16.17 -10.38 -30.16
CA SER A 332 15.00 -10.14 -30.98
C SER A 332 14.75 -8.64 -31.17
N VAL A 333 14.60 -8.33 -32.45
CA VAL A 333 14.50 -7.03 -33.06
C VAL A 333 13.14 -6.42 -32.70
N PHE A 334 13.15 -5.27 -32.02
CA PHE A 334 11.96 -4.44 -31.84
C PHE A 334 11.42 -4.00 -33.20
N ARG A 335 10.19 -4.43 -33.55
CA ARG A 335 9.37 -3.73 -34.54
C ARG A 335 8.39 -2.81 -33.82
N SER A 336 8.48 -1.53 -34.17
CA SER A 336 7.60 -0.45 -33.70
C SER A 336 6.12 -0.72 -34.03
N PRO A 337 5.18 -0.45 -33.12
CA PRO A 337 3.75 -0.42 -33.42
C PRO A 337 3.37 0.96 -33.98
N ALA A 338 3.70 1.19 -35.24
CA ALA A 338 3.15 2.27 -36.04
C ALA A 338 2.81 1.70 -37.41
N ASP A 339 1.67 1.03 -37.52
CA ASP A 339 0.94 0.77 -38.77
C ASP A 339 -0.36 0.01 -38.47
N PHE A 340 -1.38 0.72 -37.98
CA PHE A 340 -2.78 0.33 -38.20
C PHE A 340 -3.62 1.60 -38.34
N SER A 341 -3.43 2.27 -39.47
CA SER A 341 -4.41 3.18 -40.06
C SER A 341 -4.53 2.83 -41.53
N HIS A 342 -5.78 2.68 -42.00
CA HIS A 342 -6.21 2.18 -43.33
C HIS A 342 -6.18 0.64 -43.44
N HIS A 343 -7.24 -0.09 -43.81
CA HIS A 343 -8.39 0.21 -44.68
C HIS A 343 -9.63 -0.60 -44.27
N ARG A 344 -10.79 0.05 -44.50
CA ARG A 344 -12.16 -0.43 -44.75
C ARG A 344 -12.89 -1.21 -43.67
#